data_AF-R7FMC5-F1
#
_entry.id   AF-R7FMC5-F1
#
_cell.length_a   1.000
_cell.length_b   1.000
_cell.length_c   1.000
_cell.angle_alpha   90.00
_cell.angle_beta   90.00
_cell.angle_gamma   90.00
#
_symmetry.space_group_name_H-M   'P 1'
#
loop_
_entity.id
_entity.type
_entity.pdbx_description
1 polymer ?
#
loop_
_entity_poly.entity_id
_entity_poly.type
_entity_poly.pdbx_seq_one_letter_code
_entity_poly.pdbx_strand_id
1 'polypeptide(L)'
;MEKTKKVIILDLDETLEHGIYQSRYDVGNQMTMVLRPNLDILLKKLYEVKKQDIDIILCTTARNDWIDRFFKLAPEFKNVFDKIYSRDNEGEWKYYNKDIYPLENKAQNENINLETMKPITTFGYDSILFVDDNKIEELRLKMLFEMSKGKLQKDVTFFTGFGFYGGVIEWDKMLMYKKISNKDLKFSKKLNEYLEAERSNPGCNMICSVIDKFIKKDLIYGLNIVDDEYSKEYDVFNNRLKALKLELEELSNKFEEKDFRYTTEELKKYICKDRKYL
;
A
#
# COMPACT_ATOMS: atom_id res chain seq x y z
N MET A 1 25.12 -22.81 -14.38
CA MET A 1 25.02 -21.48 -13.75
C MET A 1 24.02 -21.60 -12.63
N GLU A 2 24.33 -21.09 -11.44
CA GLU A 2 23.37 -21.01 -10.34
C GLU A 2 22.18 -20.15 -10.80
N LYS A 3 20.95 -20.59 -10.52
CA LYS A 3 19.74 -19.86 -10.92
C LYS A 3 19.62 -18.62 -10.02
N THR A 4 19.56 -17.44 -10.62
CA THR A 4 19.32 -16.17 -9.91
C THR A 4 18.05 -16.28 -9.05
N LYS A 5 18.18 -16.03 -7.75
CA LYS A 5 17.03 -16.03 -6.83
C LYS A 5 16.35 -14.67 -6.86
N LYS A 6 15.09 -14.63 -7.31
CA LYS A 6 14.26 -13.43 -7.34
C LYS A 6 13.20 -13.46 -6.24
N VAL A 7 12.85 -12.30 -5.71
CA VAL A 7 11.74 -12.14 -4.75
C VAL A 7 10.96 -10.86 -5.01
N ILE A 8 9.65 -10.91 -4.73
CA ILE A 8 8.79 -9.74 -4.63
C ILE A 8 8.41 -9.56 -3.17
N ILE A 9 8.68 -8.37 -2.63
CA ILE A 9 8.35 -7.98 -1.27
C ILE A 9 7.23 -6.94 -1.35
N LEU A 10 6.08 -7.27 -0.78
CA LEU A 10 4.92 -6.38 -0.70
C LEU A 10 4.78 -5.86 0.73
N ASP A 11 4.57 -4.56 0.90
CA ASP A 11 4.00 -4.02 2.13
C ASP A 11 2.49 -4.32 2.24
N LEU A 12 1.90 -4.01 3.40
CA LEU A 12 0.47 -4.15 3.67
C LEU A 12 -0.22 -2.78 3.74
N ASP A 13 0.18 -1.96 4.71
CA ASP A 13 -0.43 -0.67 5.01
C ASP A 13 -0.14 0.27 3.85
N GLU A 14 -1.15 1.01 3.38
CA GLU A 14 -1.09 1.95 2.24
C GLU A 14 -0.64 1.33 0.90
N THR A 15 -0.22 0.06 0.87
CA THR A 15 0.16 -0.66 -0.33
C THR A 15 -0.98 -1.57 -0.83
N LEU A 16 -1.54 -2.41 0.06
CA LEU A 16 -2.65 -3.32 -0.24
C LEU A 16 -3.96 -2.88 0.43
N GLU A 17 -3.88 -2.12 1.51
CA GLU A 17 -5.04 -1.67 2.27
C GLU A 17 -4.78 -0.30 2.93
N HIS A 18 -5.79 0.26 3.59
CA HIS A 18 -5.64 1.45 4.42
C HIS A 18 -6.47 1.34 5.68
N GLY A 19 -5.87 1.68 6.82
CA GLY A 19 -6.53 1.78 8.11
C GLY A 19 -7.16 3.16 8.35
N ILE A 20 -8.48 3.22 8.45
CA ILE A 20 -9.22 4.44 8.77
C ILE A 20 -9.57 4.46 10.26
N TYR A 21 -9.03 5.44 10.99
CA TYR A 21 -9.48 5.72 12.36
C TYR A 21 -10.93 6.18 12.35
N GLN A 22 -11.77 5.54 13.16
CA GLN A 22 -13.13 6.04 13.36
C GLN A 22 -13.05 7.38 14.10
N SER A 23 -13.78 8.36 13.58
CA SER A 23 -13.76 9.77 13.99
C SER A 23 -13.89 10.00 15.51
N ARG A 24 -13.60 11.23 15.94
CA ARG A 24 -13.94 11.96 17.18
C ARG A 24 -15.20 11.57 18.01
N TYR A 25 -16.07 10.69 17.51
CA TYR A 25 -17.25 10.14 18.19
C TYR A 25 -17.03 8.76 18.82
N ASP A 26 -15.87 8.13 18.63
CA ASP A 26 -15.57 6.82 19.20
C ASP A 26 -14.40 6.87 20.18
N VAL A 27 -14.60 6.32 21.38
CA VAL A 27 -13.70 6.43 22.55
C VAL A 27 -12.73 5.25 22.62
N GLY A 28 -12.72 4.36 21.60
CA GLY A 28 -12.06 3.06 21.63
C GLY A 28 -10.90 2.85 20.65
N ASN A 29 -10.44 3.87 19.91
CA ASN A 29 -9.37 3.74 18.88
C ASN A 29 -9.65 2.64 17.84
N GLN A 30 -10.91 2.36 17.50
CA GLN A 30 -11.22 1.32 16.52
C GLN A 30 -10.87 1.79 15.10
N MET A 31 -9.99 1.06 14.42
CA MET A 31 -9.64 1.27 13.01
C MET A 31 -10.45 0.34 12.11
N THR A 32 -10.91 0.85 10.97
CA THR A 32 -11.54 0.09 9.89
C THR A 32 -10.54 -0.14 8.77
N MET A 33 -10.37 -1.38 8.33
CA MET A 33 -9.55 -1.70 7.16
C MET A 33 -10.35 -1.50 5.87
N VAL A 34 -9.75 -0.80 4.92
CA VAL A 34 -10.27 -0.65 3.56
C VAL A 34 -9.26 -1.26 2.59
N LEU A 35 -9.68 -2.26 1.84
CA LEU A 35 -8.84 -2.86 0.82
C LEU A 35 -8.63 -1.93 -0.38
N ARG A 36 -7.42 -1.92 -0.93
CA ARG A 36 -7.11 -1.21 -2.17
C ARG A 36 -7.97 -1.72 -3.32
N PRO A 37 -8.49 -0.84 -4.20
CA PRO A 37 -9.23 -1.27 -5.39
C PRO A 37 -8.37 -2.16 -6.30
N ASN A 38 -9.01 -3.10 -7.00
CA ASN A 38 -8.40 -3.97 -8.01
C ASN A 38 -7.35 -4.96 -7.47
N LEU A 39 -7.42 -5.32 -6.18
CA LEU A 39 -6.58 -6.36 -5.59
C LEU A 39 -6.74 -7.74 -6.23
N ASP A 40 -7.89 -8.04 -6.86
CA ASP A 40 -8.08 -9.30 -7.58
C ASP A 40 -7.19 -9.41 -8.82
N ILE A 41 -6.91 -8.28 -9.49
CA ILE A 41 -5.98 -8.21 -10.62
C ILE A 41 -4.55 -8.48 -10.13
N LEU A 42 -4.15 -7.81 -9.04
CA LEU A 42 -2.85 -8.06 -8.41
C LEU A 42 -2.72 -9.51 -7.96
N LEU A 43 -3.75 -10.08 -7.32
CA LEU A 43 -3.75 -11.46 -6.88
C LEU A 43 -3.51 -12.45 -8.04
N LYS A 44 -4.20 -12.26 -9.17
CA LYS A 44 -3.97 -13.06 -10.39
C LYS A 44 -2.52 -12.97 -10.85
N LYS A 45 -1.96 -11.76 -10.90
CA LYS A 45 -0.56 -11.54 -11.26
C LYS A 45 0.41 -12.25 -10.32
N LEU A 46 0.17 -12.20 -9.02
CA LEU A 46 1.02 -12.87 -8.04
C LEU A 46 0.97 -14.41 -8.18
N TYR A 47 -0.19 -14.99 -8.51
CA TYR A 47 -0.25 -16.42 -8.86
C TYR A 47 0.51 -16.77 -10.15
N GLU A 48 0.58 -15.87 -11.14
CA GLU A 48 1.43 -16.04 -12.33
C GLU A 48 2.92 -15.98 -11.98
N VAL A 49 3.31 -15.10 -11.06
CA VAL A 49 4.68 -15.01 -10.53
C VAL A 49 5.08 -16.32 -9.87
N LYS A 50 4.24 -16.88 -8.97
CA LYS A 50 4.56 -18.13 -8.27
C LYS A 50 4.86 -19.30 -9.20
N LYS A 51 4.17 -19.39 -10.35
CA LYS A 51 4.40 -20.44 -11.35
C LYS A 51 5.81 -20.39 -11.97
N GLN A 52 6.51 -19.27 -11.81
CA GLN A 52 7.87 -19.05 -12.30
C GLN A 52 8.94 -19.28 -11.23
N ASP A 53 8.56 -19.82 -10.06
CA ASP A 53 9.48 -20.12 -8.96
C ASP A 53 10.19 -18.84 -8.46
N ILE A 54 9.38 -17.79 -8.27
CA ILE A 54 9.76 -16.51 -7.68
C ILE A 54 8.99 -16.38 -6.37
N ASP A 55 9.72 -16.17 -5.28
CA ASP A 55 9.13 -16.05 -3.95
C ASP A 55 8.39 -14.72 -3.80
N ILE A 56 7.31 -14.75 -3.04
CA ILE A 56 6.51 -13.57 -2.71
C ILE A 56 6.41 -13.47 -1.19
N ILE A 57 6.88 -12.35 -0.67
CA ILE A 57 6.94 -12.09 0.77
C ILE A 57 6.01 -10.94 1.12
N LEU A 58 5.13 -11.15 2.09
CA LEU A 58 4.47 -10.05 2.79
C LEU A 58 5.42 -9.57 3.88
N CYS A 59 5.86 -8.31 3.83
CA CYS A 59 6.73 -7.74 4.85
C CYS A 59 6.13 -6.42 5.29
N THR A 60 5.70 -6.32 6.55
CA THR A 60 5.00 -5.14 7.08
C THR A 60 5.46 -4.83 8.51
N THR A 61 5.30 -3.58 8.93
CA THR A 61 5.48 -3.15 10.33
C THR A 61 4.22 -3.32 11.18
N ALA A 62 3.12 -3.79 10.59
CA ALA A 62 1.90 -4.15 11.29
C ALA A 62 2.09 -5.38 12.20
N ARG A 63 1.21 -5.51 13.20
CA ARG A 63 1.10 -6.72 14.03
C ARG A 63 0.27 -7.79 13.33
N ASN A 64 0.41 -9.04 13.77
CA ASN A 64 -0.31 -10.18 13.22
C ASN A 64 -1.84 -10.01 13.28
N ASP A 65 -2.37 -9.34 14.31
CA ASP A 65 -3.81 -9.06 14.41
C ASP A 65 -4.34 -8.24 13.22
N TRP A 66 -3.53 -7.32 12.67
CA TRP A 66 -3.91 -6.52 11.50
C TRP A 66 -3.82 -7.35 10.21
N ILE A 67 -2.77 -8.15 10.08
CA ILE A 67 -2.59 -9.11 8.98
C ILE A 67 -3.75 -10.12 8.93
N ASP A 68 -4.15 -10.64 10.08
CA ASP A 68 -5.28 -11.58 10.20
C ASP A 68 -6.60 -10.94 9.76
N ARG A 69 -6.78 -9.63 9.99
CA ARG A 69 -7.94 -8.89 9.46
C ARG A 69 -7.88 -8.78 7.94
N PHE A 70 -6.72 -8.49 7.37
CA PHE A 70 -6.53 -8.50 5.91
C PHE A 70 -6.91 -9.86 5.32
N PHE A 71 -6.42 -10.97 5.88
CA PHE A 71 -6.78 -12.31 5.38
C PHE A 71 -8.23 -12.71 5.62
N LYS A 72 -8.90 -12.18 6.66
CA LYS A 72 -10.35 -12.38 6.80
C LYS A 72 -11.13 -11.73 5.65
N LEU A 73 -10.65 -10.60 5.13
CA LEU A 73 -11.25 -9.95 3.97
C LEU A 73 -10.82 -10.59 2.65
N ALA A 74 -9.54 -10.88 2.48
CA ALA A 74 -8.93 -11.40 1.26
C ALA A 74 -8.19 -12.72 1.52
N PRO A 75 -8.91 -13.81 1.89
CA PRO A 75 -8.28 -15.06 2.30
C PRO A 75 -7.42 -15.70 1.21
N GLU A 76 -7.71 -15.43 -0.05
CA GLU A 76 -6.99 -15.96 -1.20
C GLU A 76 -5.52 -15.49 -1.25
N PHE A 77 -5.20 -14.34 -0.63
CA PHE A 77 -3.81 -13.85 -0.54
C PHE A 77 -2.95 -14.72 0.37
N LYS A 78 -3.54 -15.44 1.34
CA LYS A 78 -2.78 -16.30 2.26
C LYS A 78 -1.96 -17.37 1.53
N ASN A 79 -2.46 -17.85 0.40
CA ASN A 79 -1.81 -18.90 -0.39
C ASN A 79 -0.74 -18.37 -1.34
N VAL A 80 -0.64 -17.04 -1.48
CA VAL A 80 0.32 -16.42 -2.38
C VAL A 80 1.67 -16.18 -1.69
N PHE A 81 1.65 -15.84 -0.40
CA PHE A 81 2.86 -15.52 0.33
C PHE A 81 3.65 -16.78 0.73
N ASP A 82 4.91 -16.83 0.34
CA ASP A 82 5.87 -17.87 0.75
C ASP A 82 6.38 -17.60 2.16
N LYS A 83 6.47 -16.32 2.54
CA LYS A 83 6.79 -15.90 3.90
C LYS A 83 6.03 -14.64 4.30
N ILE A 84 5.72 -14.54 5.60
CA ILE A 84 5.10 -13.36 6.21
C ILE A 84 6.03 -12.85 7.30
N TYR A 85 6.48 -11.61 7.13
CA TYR A 85 7.25 -10.85 8.10
C TYR A 85 6.39 -9.71 8.61
N SER A 86 6.25 -9.67 9.94
CA SER A 86 5.49 -8.68 10.66
C SER A 86 6.34 -8.10 11.80
N ARG A 87 5.78 -7.14 12.52
CA ARG A 87 6.41 -6.66 13.76
C ARG A 87 6.56 -7.75 14.82
N ASP A 88 5.65 -8.71 14.86
CA ASP A 88 5.62 -9.71 15.92
C ASP A 88 6.69 -10.81 15.73
N ASN A 89 7.28 -10.91 14.54
CA ASN A 89 8.41 -11.79 14.25
C ASN A 89 9.66 -11.04 13.75
N GLU A 90 9.84 -9.78 14.20
CA GLU A 90 10.95 -8.94 13.73
C GLU A 90 12.33 -9.53 13.93
N GLY A 91 12.53 -10.37 14.96
CA GLY A 91 13.78 -11.10 15.17
C GLY A 91 14.18 -12.03 14.01
N GLU A 92 13.23 -12.46 13.16
CA GLU A 92 13.51 -13.30 12.00
C GLU A 92 14.01 -12.54 10.77
N TRP A 93 13.78 -11.23 10.69
CA TRP A 93 14.09 -10.43 9.51
C TRP A 93 14.89 -9.15 9.78
N LYS A 94 14.95 -8.67 11.02
CA LYS A 94 15.80 -7.53 11.45
C LYS A 94 17.05 -8.01 12.17
N TYR A 95 17.74 -8.99 11.58
CA TYR A 95 19.02 -9.48 12.12
C TYR A 95 20.19 -8.97 11.29
N TYR A 96 20.82 -7.89 11.74
CA TYR A 96 21.92 -7.20 11.05
C TYR A 96 23.29 -7.60 11.61
N ASN A 97 23.62 -8.89 11.52
CA ASN A 97 24.93 -9.37 11.94
C ASN A 97 26.06 -8.77 11.09
N LYS A 98 27.10 -8.24 11.72
CA LYS A 98 28.22 -7.58 11.03
C LYS A 98 28.97 -8.46 10.02
N ASP A 99 29.04 -9.77 10.29
CA ASP A 99 29.82 -10.73 9.51
C ASP A 99 29.01 -11.29 8.33
N ILE A 100 27.68 -11.31 8.46
CA ILE A 100 26.75 -11.85 7.46
C ILE A 100 26.14 -10.73 6.60
N TYR A 101 25.82 -9.58 7.20
CA TYR A 101 25.14 -8.44 6.58
C TYR A 101 25.87 -7.12 6.90
N PRO A 102 27.10 -6.94 6.39
CA PRO A 102 27.96 -5.81 6.76
C PRO A 102 27.39 -4.45 6.33
N LEU A 103 26.60 -4.39 5.24
CA LEU A 103 25.99 -3.16 4.76
C LEU A 103 24.95 -2.63 5.74
N GLU A 104 23.95 -3.46 6.10
CA GLU A 104 22.93 -3.08 7.07
C GLU A 104 23.51 -2.85 8.48
N ASN A 105 24.48 -3.67 8.92
CA ASN A 105 25.14 -3.45 10.20
C ASN A 105 25.86 -2.09 10.24
N LYS A 106 26.58 -1.73 9.17
CA LYS A 106 27.24 -0.43 9.06
C LYS A 106 26.22 0.72 9.08
N ALA A 107 25.13 0.61 8.31
CA ALA A 107 24.08 1.61 8.28
C ALA A 107 23.42 1.82 9.65
N GLN A 108 23.18 0.74 10.41
CA GLN A 108 22.70 0.82 11.78
C GLN A 108 23.67 1.60 12.69
N ASN A 109 24.98 1.32 12.59
CA ASN A 109 26.00 1.99 13.40
C ASN A 109 26.17 3.49 13.05
N GLU A 110 25.82 3.90 11.83
CA GLU A 110 25.85 5.29 11.37
C GLU A 110 24.55 6.07 11.69
N ASN A 111 23.66 5.52 12.54
CA ASN A 111 22.35 6.11 12.89
C ASN A 111 21.44 6.39 11.69
N ILE A 112 21.62 5.68 10.59
CA ILE A 112 20.60 5.59 9.55
C ILE A 112 19.50 4.77 10.18
N ASN A 113 18.41 5.39 10.61
CA ASN A 113 17.39 4.72 11.43
C ASN A 113 16.77 3.53 10.66
N LEU A 114 17.28 2.33 10.94
CA LEU A 114 16.84 1.06 10.37
C LEU A 114 15.78 0.36 11.24
N GLU A 115 15.39 0.93 12.39
CA GLU A 115 14.58 0.24 13.40
C GLU A 115 13.23 -0.25 12.85
N THR A 116 12.71 0.38 11.80
CA THR A 116 11.42 0.03 11.18
C THR A 116 11.53 -0.38 9.70
N MET A 117 12.72 -0.69 9.21
CA MET A 117 12.99 -0.76 7.75
C MET A 117 13.27 -2.18 7.24
N LYS A 118 12.99 -2.43 5.96
CA LYS A 118 13.09 -3.78 5.36
C LYS A 118 14.53 -4.09 4.95
N PRO A 119 15.11 -5.25 5.32
CA PRO A 119 16.48 -5.60 4.96
C PRO A 119 16.60 -5.87 3.45
N ILE A 120 17.79 -5.70 2.88
CA ILE A 120 18.07 -6.02 1.48
C ILE A 120 18.84 -7.33 1.39
N THR A 121 19.93 -7.45 2.13
CA THR A 121 20.86 -8.58 2.04
C THR A 121 20.43 -9.75 2.92
N THR A 122 19.65 -9.50 3.98
CA THR A 122 19.19 -10.52 4.92
C THR A 122 18.29 -11.59 4.31
N PHE A 123 17.54 -11.26 3.26
CA PHE A 123 16.61 -12.21 2.65
C PHE A 123 17.28 -13.27 1.76
N GLY A 124 18.56 -13.12 1.39
CA GLY A 124 19.28 -14.16 0.64
C GLY A 124 18.90 -14.28 -0.85
N TYR A 125 18.20 -13.30 -1.40
CA TYR A 125 17.89 -13.20 -2.84
C TYR A 125 18.91 -12.36 -3.59
N ASP A 126 19.03 -12.56 -4.90
CA ASP A 126 19.95 -11.82 -5.76
C ASP A 126 19.29 -10.59 -6.38
N SER A 127 17.99 -10.71 -6.72
CA SER A 127 17.17 -9.66 -7.32
C SER A 127 15.87 -9.50 -6.54
N ILE A 128 15.55 -8.26 -6.15
CA ILE A 128 14.52 -7.94 -5.18
C ILE A 128 13.66 -6.82 -5.74
N LEU A 129 12.35 -7.02 -5.78
CA LEU A 129 11.36 -5.96 -6.01
C LEU A 129 10.70 -5.60 -4.70
N PHE A 130 10.87 -4.36 -4.24
CA PHE A 130 10.09 -3.76 -3.17
C PHE A 130 8.89 -3.01 -3.76
N VAL A 131 7.69 -3.33 -3.29
CA VAL A 131 6.48 -2.55 -3.48
C VAL A 131 6.02 -2.05 -2.12
N ASP A 132 6.24 -0.77 -1.86
CA ASP A 132 6.12 -0.19 -0.53
C ASP A 132 5.88 1.32 -0.64
N ASP A 133 4.72 1.79 -0.19
CA ASP A 133 4.30 3.19 -0.22
C ASP A 133 5.23 4.16 0.53
N ASN A 134 6.03 3.64 1.46
CA ASN A 134 6.81 4.46 2.37
C ASN A 134 7.99 5.13 1.65
N LYS A 135 7.89 6.44 1.43
CA LYS A 135 9.00 7.25 0.87
C LYS A 135 10.27 7.24 1.72
N ILE A 136 10.18 6.91 3.00
CA ILE A 136 11.36 6.75 3.86
C ILE A 136 12.15 5.49 3.44
N GLU A 137 11.47 4.44 2.99
CA GLU A 137 12.12 3.23 2.46
C GLU A 137 12.89 3.55 1.17
N GLU A 138 12.34 4.38 0.28
CA GLU A 138 13.04 4.89 -0.91
C GLU A 138 14.34 5.64 -0.54
N LEU A 139 14.25 6.56 0.43
CA LEU A 139 15.39 7.35 0.89
C LEU A 139 16.46 6.45 1.50
N ARG A 140 16.07 5.48 2.32
CA ARG A 140 16.97 4.49 2.91
C ARG A 140 17.70 3.69 1.83
N LEU A 141 16.98 3.20 0.82
CA LEU A 141 17.59 2.47 -0.30
C LEU A 141 18.64 3.34 -1.03
N LYS A 142 18.34 4.62 -1.26
CA LYS A 142 19.30 5.59 -1.83
C LYS A 142 20.55 5.74 -0.95
N MET A 143 20.37 5.90 0.36
CA MET A 143 21.48 6.01 1.31
C MET A 143 22.34 4.74 1.30
N LEU A 144 21.74 3.55 1.32
CA LEU A 144 22.49 2.29 1.24
C LEU A 144 23.23 2.13 -0.10
N PHE A 145 22.62 2.56 -1.20
CA PHE A 145 23.26 2.57 -2.51
C PHE A 145 24.50 3.49 -2.51
N GLU A 146 24.40 4.69 -1.95
CA GLU A 146 25.53 5.61 -1.79
C GLU A 146 26.63 5.06 -0.87
N MET A 147 26.26 4.48 0.28
CA MET A 147 27.20 3.85 1.21
C MET A 147 27.97 2.69 0.57
N SER A 148 27.31 1.95 -0.31
CA SER A 148 27.91 0.86 -1.10
C SER A 148 28.74 1.35 -2.29
N LYS A 149 28.91 2.68 -2.46
CA LYS A 149 29.57 3.32 -3.61
C LYS A 149 28.97 2.87 -4.94
N GLY A 150 27.64 2.79 -4.98
CA GLY A 150 26.87 2.36 -6.14
C GLY A 150 26.89 0.85 -6.41
N LYS A 151 27.32 0.02 -5.43
CA LYS A 151 27.45 -1.44 -5.58
C LYS A 151 26.76 -2.18 -4.44
N LEU A 152 25.43 -2.26 -4.49
CA LEU A 152 24.63 -3.00 -3.51
C LEU A 152 24.89 -4.52 -3.49
N GLN A 153 25.60 -5.06 -4.49
CA GLN A 153 25.78 -6.52 -4.71
C GLN A 153 24.46 -7.29 -4.84
N LYS A 154 23.37 -6.55 -5.03
CA LYS A 154 21.99 -6.99 -5.17
C LYS A 154 21.36 -6.14 -6.25
N ASP A 155 20.47 -6.74 -7.02
CA ASP A 155 19.62 -6.02 -7.97
C ASP A 155 18.34 -5.61 -7.24
N VAL A 156 18.24 -4.34 -6.87
CA VAL A 156 17.10 -3.83 -6.11
C VAL A 156 16.26 -2.94 -7.02
N THR A 157 14.99 -3.28 -7.14
CA THR A 157 13.97 -2.41 -7.75
C THR A 157 13.00 -1.96 -6.67
N PHE A 158 12.68 -0.68 -6.63
CA PHE A 158 11.73 -0.10 -5.69
C PHE A 158 10.63 0.66 -6.43
N PHE A 159 9.39 0.43 -6.01
CA PHE A 159 8.22 1.13 -6.49
C PHE A 159 7.31 1.45 -5.32
N THR A 160 6.85 2.70 -5.20
CA THR A 160 5.97 3.06 -4.09
C THR A 160 4.57 2.47 -4.22
N GLY A 161 4.16 2.11 -5.42
CA GLY A 161 2.76 1.82 -5.67
C GLY A 161 1.86 3.03 -5.44
N PHE A 162 2.39 4.25 -5.23
CA PHE A 162 1.66 5.47 -4.88
C PHE A 162 0.58 5.24 -3.82
N GLY A 163 0.99 5.27 -2.54
CA GLY A 163 0.17 4.99 -1.35
C GLY A 163 -1.34 5.18 -1.49
N PHE A 164 -2.07 4.18 -1.00
CA PHE A 164 -3.53 4.13 -0.99
C PHE A 164 -4.05 4.60 0.37
N TYR A 165 -4.79 5.70 0.36
CA TYR A 165 -5.30 6.37 1.57
C TYR A 165 -6.82 6.25 1.75
N GLY A 166 -7.43 5.20 1.17
CA GLY A 166 -8.88 4.99 1.27
C GLY A 166 -9.77 5.97 0.49
N GLY A 167 -9.18 6.98 -0.18
CA GLY A 167 -9.88 8.05 -0.88
C GLY A 167 -9.33 9.42 -0.52
N VAL A 168 -9.75 10.48 -1.23
CA VAL A 168 -9.38 11.87 -0.88
C VAL A 168 -10.42 12.58 0.00
N ILE A 169 -11.59 11.97 0.17
CA ILE A 169 -12.66 12.41 1.06
C ILE A 169 -12.60 11.57 2.34
N GLU A 170 -12.45 12.24 3.47
CA GLU A 170 -12.46 11.61 4.79
C GLU A 170 -13.75 10.82 5.02
N TRP A 171 -13.65 9.73 5.78
CA TRP A 171 -14.75 8.78 5.93
C TRP A 171 -16.02 9.40 6.53
N ASP A 172 -15.90 10.24 7.56
CA ASP A 172 -17.03 10.93 8.18
C ASP A 172 -17.74 11.85 7.18
N LYS A 173 -16.97 12.57 6.37
CA LYS A 173 -17.47 13.42 5.28
C LYS A 173 -18.12 12.59 4.15
N MET A 174 -17.55 11.43 3.82
CA MET A 174 -18.15 10.49 2.85
C MET A 174 -19.50 9.96 3.34
N LEU A 175 -19.64 9.65 4.64
CA LEU A 175 -20.94 9.31 5.21
C LEU A 175 -21.92 10.47 5.03
N MET A 176 -21.55 11.68 5.42
CA MET A 176 -22.37 12.88 5.23
C MET A 176 -22.86 13.04 3.78
N TYR A 177 -21.97 12.84 2.81
CA TYR A 177 -22.28 12.92 1.39
C TYR A 177 -23.29 11.84 0.94
N LYS A 178 -23.18 10.62 1.44
CA LYS A 178 -24.16 9.54 1.17
C LYS A 178 -25.57 9.82 1.72
N LYS A 179 -25.68 10.56 2.82
CA LYS A 179 -27.00 10.98 3.35
C LYS A 179 -27.63 12.02 2.42
N ILE A 180 -26.84 12.97 1.96
CA ILE A 180 -27.28 14.06 1.08
C ILE A 180 -27.62 13.56 -0.32
N SER A 181 -26.90 12.58 -0.85
CA SER A 181 -27.19 12.05 -2.18
C SER A 181 -28.62 11.53 -2.34
N ASN A 182 -29.27 11.11 -1.24
CA ASN A 182 -30.67 10.69 -1.28
C ASN A 182 -31.67 11.84 -1.43
N LYS A 183 -31.23 13.09 -1.23
CA LYS A 183 -32.06 14.29 -1.26
C LYS A 183 -31.88 15.12 -2.53
N ASP A 184 -30.78 14.95 -3.26
CA ASP A 184 -30.43 15.79 -4.41
C ASP A 184 -29.81 15.00 -5.56
N LEU A 185 -30.49 15.01 -6.71
CA LEU A 185 -30.08 14.24 -7.89
C LEU A 185 -28.74 14.71 -8.47
N LYS A 186 -28.47 16.02 -8.47
CA LYS A 186 -27.21 16.57 -9.00
C LYS A 186 -26.03 16.13 -8.15
N PHE A 187 -26.18 16.23 -6.82
CA PHE A 187 -25.19 15.76 -5.85
C PHE A 187 -24.98 14.25 -5.98
N SER A 188 -26.06 13.47 -6.07
CA SER A 188 -26.00 12.01 -6.24
C SER A 188 -25.20 11.59 -7.47
N LYS A 189 -25.45 12.22 -8.63
CA LYS A 189 -24.71 11.94 -9.86
C LYS A 189 -23.22 12.22 -9.68
N LYS A 190 -22.87 13.36 -9.09
CA LYS A 190 -21.47 13.75 -8.87
C LYS A 190 -20.77 12.83 -7.86
N LEU A 191 -21.47 12.40 -6.81
CA LEU A 191 -20.93 11.46 -5.83
C LEU A 191 -20.65 10.10 -6.48
N ASN A 192 -21.54 9.62 -7.36
CA ASN A 192 -21.30 8.39 -8.11
C ASN A 192 -20.10 8.52 -9.06
N GLU A 193 -19.95 9.65 -9.76
CA GLU A 193 -18.75 9.89 -10.59
C GLU A 193 -17.45 9.83 -9.77
N TYR A 194 -17.46 10.38 -8.55
CA TYR A 194 -16.35 10.31 -7.61
C TYR A 194 -16.05 8.86 -7.18
N LEU A 195 -17.07 8.11 -6.78
CA LEU A 195 -16.91 6.71 -6.33
C LEU A 195 -16.42 5.80 -7.46
N GLU A 196 -16.91 5.99 -8.69
CA GLU A 196 -16.40 5.29 -9.88
C GLU A 196 -14.94 5.65 -10.16
N ALA A 197 -14.57 6.94 -10.01
CA ALA A 197 -13.19 7.34 -10.12
C ALA A 197 -12.32 6.64 -9.06
N GLU A 198 -12.72 6.60 -7.78
CA GLU A 198 -11.96 5.88 -6.73
C GLU A 198 -11.80 4.39 -7.04
N ARG A 199 -12.86 3.72 -7.50
CA ARG A 199 -12.81 2.31 -7.93
C ARG A 199 -11.82 2.05 -9.06
N SER A 200 -11.63 3.05 -9.93
CA SER A 200 -10.67 2.99 -11.04
C SER A 200 -9.21 3.28 -10.64
N ASN A 201 -8.87 3.25 -9.33
CA ASN A 201 -7.51 3.47 -8.87
C ASN A 201 -6.50 2.59 -9.64
N PRO A 202 -5.48 3.19 -10.29
CA PRO A 202 -4.57 2.47 -11.18
C PRO A 202 -3.48 1.69 -10.44
N GLY A 203 -3.37 1.85 -9.12
CA GLY A 203 -2.30 1.31 -8.30
C GLY A 203 -1.95 -0.14 -8.53
N CYS A 204 -2.94 -1.04 -8.40
CA CYS A 204 -2.70 -2.47 -8.62
C CYS A 204 -2.28 -2.78 -10.06
N ASN A 205 -2.78 -2.05 -11.06
CA ASN A 205 -2.35 -2.21 -12.46
C ASN A 205 -0.90 -1.77 -12.65
N MET A 206 -0.51 -0.64 -12.04
CA MET A 206 0.87 -0.16 -12.05
C MET A 206 1.82 -1.15 -11.37
N ILE A 207 1.44 -1.68 -10.19
CA ILE A 207 2.19 -2.74 -9.50
C ILE A 207 2.35 -3.96 -10.42
N CYS A 208 1.29 -4.42 -11.08
CA CYS A 208 1.37 -5.54 -12.03
C CYS A 208 2.35 -5.26 -13.19
N SER A 209 2.34 -4.05 -13.74
CA SER A 209 3.27 -3.64 -14.81
C SER A 209 4.73 -3.65 -14.35
N VAL A 210 4.99 -3.16 -13.13
CA VAL A 210 6.34 -3.22 -12.53
C VAL A 210 6.78 -4.67 -12.31
N ILE A 211 5.89 -5.52 -11.82
CA ILE A 211 6.14 -6.96 -11.66
C ILE A 211 6.52 -7.58 -13.01
N ASP A 212 5.75 -7.32 -14.07
CA ASP A 212 6.02 -7.87 -15.40
C ASP A 212 7.39 -7.44 -15.96
N LYS A 213 7.80 -6.18 -15.71
CA LYS A 213 9.14 -5.68 -16.05
C LYS A 213 10.22 -6.38 -15.23
N PHE A 214 10.02 -6.50 -13.91
CA PHE A 214 10.99 -7.10 -12.99
C PHE A 214 11.27 -8.59 -13.27
N ILE A 215 10.22 -9.37 -13.55
CA ILE A 215 10.36 -10.81 -13.85
C ILE A 215 11.25 -11.02 -15.08
N LYS A 216 11.06 -10.21 -16.13
CA LYS A 216 11.78 -10.30 -17.42
C LYS A 216 13.17 -9.68 -17.39
N LYS A 217 13.48 -8.89 -16.37
CA LYS A 217 14.75 -8.16 -16.24
C LYS A 217 15.92 -9.12 -16.02
N ASP A 218 17.05 -8.86 -16.68
CA ASP A 218 18.33 -9.48 -16.36
C ASP A 218 18.88 -8.99 -15.02
N LEU A 219 19.72 -9.80 -14.38
CA LEU A 219 20.33 -9.44 -13.09
C LEU A 219 21.30 -8.25 -13.29
N ILE A 220 20.92 -7.09 -12.75
CA ILE A 220 21.72 -5.86 -12.80
C ILE A 220 21.89 -5.33 -11.39
N TYR A 221 23.10 -5.46 -10.83
CA TYR A 221 23.36 -4.97 -9.47
C TYR A 221 23.25 -3.45 -9.38
N GLY A 222 22.58 -2.99 -8.32
CA GLY A 222 22.35 -1.59 -8.06
C GLY A 222 20.94 -1.34 -7.55
N LEU A 223 20.53 -0.07 -7.58
CA LEU A 223 19.21 0.40 -7.19
C LEU A 223 18.50 1.00 -8.41
N ASN A 224 17.26 0.58 -8.65
CA ASN A 224 16.37 1.12 -9.66
C ASN A 224 15.07 1.58 -9.00
N ILE A 225 14.75 2.87 -9.08
CA ILE A 225 13.50 3.44 -8.57
C ILE A 225 12.63 3.77 -9.77
N VAL A 226 11.41 3.22 -9.81
CA VAL A 226 10.58 3.25 -11.03
C VAL A 226 9.34 4.14 -10.92
N ASP A 227 9.21 4.93 -9.84
CA ASP A 227 8.08 5.83 -9.63
C ASP A 227 7.89 6.82 -10.80
N ASP A 228 8.98 7.37 -11.33
CA ASP A 228 8.94 8.36 -12.42
C ASP A 228 8.32 7.81 -13.72
N GLU A 229 8.33 6.48 -13.90
CA GLU A 229 7.70 5.84 -15.07
C GLU A 229 6.16 5.95 -15.04
N TYR A 230 5.58 6.12 -13.85
CA TYR A 230 4.13 6.07 -13.63
C TYR A 230 3.56 7.35 -13.02
N SER A 231 4.41 8.29 -12.58
CA SER A 231 4.02 9.52 -11.88
C SER A 231 2.97 10.32 -12.66
N LYS A 232 3.16 10.52 -13.97
CA LYS A 232 2.24 11.26 -14.83
C LYS A 232 0.85 10.62 -14.90
N GLU A 233 0.79 9.29 -15.03
CA GLU A 233 -0.48 8.57 -15.08
C GLU A 233 -1.20 8.67 -13.72
N TYR A 234 -0.45 8.53 -12.62
CA TYR A 234 -1.01 8.67 -11.28
C TYR A 234 -1.49 10.10 -11.00
N ASP A 235 -0.76 11.11 -11.47
CA ASP A 235 -1.14 12.52 -11.34
C ASP A 235 -2.46 12.83 -12.06
N VAL A 236 -2.68 12.27 -13.26
CA VAL A 236 -3.95 12.42 -14.00
C VAL A 236 -5.11 11.87 -13.16
N PHE A 237 -4.94 10.67 -12.59
CA PHE A 237 -5.93 10.06 -11.70
C PHE A 237 -6.20 10.91 -10.45
N ASN A 238 -5.14 11.32 -9.75
CA ASN A 238 -5.23 12.07 -8.51
C ASN A 238 -5.87 13.46 -8.73
N ASN A 239 -5.52 14.14 -9.82
CA ASN A 239 -6.11 15.43 -10.19
C ASN A 239 -7.59 15.30 -10.50
N ARG A 240 -8.02 14.22 -11.18
CA ARG A 240 -9.44 13.94 -11.40
C ARG A 240 -10.20 13.75 -10.08
N LEU A 241 -9.66 12.97 -9.13
CA LEU A 241 -10.27 12.79 -7.82
C LEU A 241 -10.40 14.10 -7.04
N LYS A 242 -9.34 14.93 -7.04
CA LYS A 242 -9.35 16.24 -6.39
C LYS A 242 -10.39 17.17 -6.99
N ALA A 243 -10.51 17.22 -8.33
CA ALA A 243 -11.52 18.03 -9.00
C ALA A 243 -12.94 17.59 -8.62
N LEU A 244 -13.24 16.29 -8.64
CA LEU A 244 -14.54 15.75 -8.24
C LEU A 244 -14.86 16.03 -6.77
N LYS A 245 -13.87 15.96 -5.88
CA LYS A 245 -14.01 16.35 -4.48
C LYS A 245 -14.40 17.82 -4.33
N LEU A 246 -13.73 18.73 -5.05
CA LEU A 246 -14.05 20.16 -5.01
C LEU A 246 -15.46 20.45 -5.50
N GLU A 247 -15.90 19.81 -6.59
CA GLU A 247 -17.28 19.94 -7.08
C GLU A 247 -18.31 19.45 -6.05
N LEU A 248 -18.02 18.34 -5.35
CA LEU A 248 -18.88 17.86 -4.27
C LEU A 248 -18.94 18.84 -3.09
N GLU A 249 -17.81 19.45 -2.73
CA GLU A 249 -17.73 20.47 -1.68
C GLU A 249 -18.57 21.70 -2.05
N GLU A 250 -18.45 22.21 -3.28
CA GLU A 250 -19.26 23.32 -3.78
C GLU A 250 -20.76 22.98 -3.78
N LEU A 251 -21.13 21.79 -4.26
CA LEU A 251 -22.51 21.34 -4.25
C LEU A 251 -23.06 21.12 -2.84
N SER A 252 -22.20 20.87 -1.86
CA SER A 252 -22.59 20.67 -0.47
C SER A 252 -22.99 21.97 0.24
N ASN A 253 -22.53 23.13 -0.24
CA ASN A 253 -22.76 24.44 0.39
C ASN A 253 -24.24 24.87 0.43
N LYS A 254 -25.12 24.23 -0.35
CA LYS A 254 -26.56 24.51 -0.35
C LYS A 254 -27.33 23.80 0.78
N PHE A 255 -26.68 22.90 1.51
CA PHE A 255 -27.30 22.15 2.60
C PHE A 255 -26.96 22.80 3.96
N GLU A 256 -27.88 22.73 4.90
CA GLU A 256 -27.67 23.25 6.25
C GLU A 256 -27.02 22.19 7.16
N GLU A 257 -26.38 22.61 8.26
CA GLU A 257 -25.74 21.69 9.22
C GLU A 257 -26.66 20.53 9.66
N LYS A 258 -27.96 20.80 9.81
CA LYS A 258 -28.98 19.80 10.17
C LYS A 258 -29.10 18.66 9.15
N ASP A 259 -28.79 18.89 7.88
CA ASP A 259 -28.84 17.89 6.82
C ASP A 259 -27.71 16.87 6.90
N PHE A 260 -26.62 17.26 7.58
CA PHE A 260 -25.42 16.45 7.76
C PHE A 260 -25.39 15.69 9.09
N ARG A 261 -26.20 16.10 10.09
CA ARG A 261 -26.23 15.44 11.39
C ARG A 261 -26.80 14.04 11.27
N TYR A 262 -26.01 13.05 11.67
CA TYR A 262 -26.48 11.69 11.89
C TYR A 262 -26.97 11.50 13.32
N THR A 263 -28.03 10.73 13.49
CA THR A 263 -28.39 10.22 14.81
C THR A 263 -27.42 9.12 15.24
N THR A 264 -27.29 8.87 16.54
CA THR A 264 -26.47 7.76 17.06
C THR A 264 -26.88 6.40 16.48
N GLU A 265 -28.17 6.19 16.22
CA GLU A 265 -28.67 4.95 15.59
C GLU A 265 -28.31 4.84 14.10
N GLU A 266 -28.36 5.94 13.35
CA GLU A 266 -27.87 5.93 11.97
C GLU A 266 -26.37 5.66 11.93
N LEU A 267 -25.58 6.29 12.81
CA LEU A 267 -24.14 6.05 12.91
C LEU A 267 -23.82 4.59 13.20
N LYS A 268 -24.57 3.92 14.08
CA LYS A 268 -24.39 2.47 14.37
C LYS A 268 -24.51 1.58 13.12
N LYS A 269 -25.23 2.00 12.08
CA LYS A 269 -25.31 1.26 10.79
C LYS A 269 -24.06 1.44 9.94
N TYR A 270 -23.31 2.51 10.17
CA TYR A 270 -22.08 2.85 9.43
C TYR A 270 -20.80 2.53 10.21
N ILE A 271 -20.89 2.45 11.54
CA ILE A 271 -19.84 1.97 12.44
C ILE A 271 -19.55 0.50 12.13
N CYS A 272 -18.25 0.18 12.02
CA CYS A 272 -17.71 -1.18 12.06
C CYS A 272 -18.25 -2.19 11.06
N LYS A 273 -17.65 -2.23 9.86
CA LYS A 273 -17.20 -3.48 9.24
C LYS A 273 -15.99 -3.15 8.37
N ASP A 274 -14.95 -3.96 8.46
CA ASP A 274 -13.89 -4.03 7.44
C ASP A 274 -14.52 -4.23 6.06
N ARG A 275 -13.98 -3.56 5.03
CA ARG A 275 -14.64 -3.50 3.72
C ARG A 275 -13.70 -3.76 2.57
N LYS A 276 -14.23 -4.45 1.57
CA LYS A 276 -13.72 -4.39 0.20
C LYS A 276 -14.26 -3.12 -0.46
N TYR A 277 -13.49 -2.49 -1.32
CA TYR A 277 -14.07 -1.64 -2.36
C TYR A 277 -14.96 -2.54 -3.21
N LEU A 278 -16.29 -2.41 -3.03
CA LEU A 278 -17.30 -3.01 -3.90
C LEU A 278 -17.59 -2.06 -5.05
#